data_AF-A0A7C2D5D9-F1
#
_entry.id   AF-A0A7C2D5D9-F1
#
_cell.length_a   1.000
_cell.length_b   1.000
_cell.length_c   1.000
_cell.angle_alpha   90.00
_cell.angle_beta   90.00
_cell.angle_gamma   90.00
#
_symmetry.space_group_name_H-M   'P 1'
#
loop_
_entity.id
_entity.type
_entity.pdbx_description
1 polymer ?
#
loop_
_entity_poly.entity_id
_entity_poly.type
_entity_poly.pdbx_seq_one_letter_code
_entity_poly.pdbx_strand_id
1 'polypeptide(L)'
;MEWLLAGLLLALPTVDQCTPARWRDPAPESLELLAGTPVNCLLVEAPAWRAELIAKAHGAGMLVLGAVASRDLEAARQALEAGVDGIAAEGPRSAKMAAWAREHGRTLVEIVPRAELRFDADVIATYEGLWAGVRIEKDQTKAQPTGGPWIETNTGFLSFVRAAARPGAAIWMAHRAPQEPQPVSRYVQAVADAASCGAKWVLDFDPEFWRRLRAGEDKGRRDWARLVEAMRFLAGHDEALRWPDAGGLVLVLDERSGGLVSGGIADMIGAKHIPLR
;
A
#
# COMPACT_ATOMS: atom_id res chain seq x y z
N MET A 1 44.79 -12.40 21.54
CA MET A 1 44.20 -11.34 20.70
C MET A 1 43.08 -11.99 19.91
N GLU A 2 41.98 -12.26 20.62
CA GLU A 2 40.79 -12.92 20.09
C GLU A 2 39.87 -11.83 19.54
N TRP A 3 39.61 -11.87 18.23
CA TRP A 3 38.64 -10.99 17.59
C TRP A 3 37.25 -11.62 17.78
N LEU A 4 36.42 -10.99 18.61
CA LEU A 4 34.99 -11.26 18.69
C LEU A 4 34.35 -10.90 17.35
N LEU A 5 34.00 -11.91 16.56
CA LEU A 5 33.02 -11.81 15.48
C LEU A 5 31.65 -11.58 16.12
N ALA A 6 31.32 -10.31 16.38
CA ALA A 6 29.95 -9.90 16.60
C ALA A 6 29.22 -10.00 15.25
N GLY A 7 28.60 -11.15 14.99
CA GLY A 7 27.65 -11.30 13.90
C GLY A 7 26.55 -10.27 14.09
N LEU A 8 26.45 -9.31 13.17
CA LEU A 8 25.37 -8.35 13.12
C LEU A 8 24.09 -9.14 12.80
N LEU A 9 23.34 -9.55 13.83
CA LEU A 9 21.98 -10.04 13.63
C LEU A 9 21.18 -8.87 13.05
N LEU A 10 20.89 -8.94 11.74
CA LEU A 10 19.92 -8.06 11.12
C LEU A 10 18.57 -8.38 11.77
N ALA A 11 18.12 -7.49 12.66
CA ALA A 11 16.78 -7.59 13.22
C ALA A 11 15.78 -7.45 12.07
N LEU A 12 14.81 -8.38 12.01
CA LEU A 12 13.71 -8.27 11.05
C LEU A 12 12.93 -6.98 11.31
N PRO A 13 12.43 -6.31 10.25
CA PRO A 13 11.61 -5.12 10.42
C PRO A 13 10.35 -5.49 11.21
N THR A 14 9.93 -4.60 12.10
CA THR A 14 8.60 -4.71 12.71
C THR A 14 7.53 -4.37 11.67
N VAL A 15 6.32 -4.87 11.87
CA VAL A 15 5.25 -4.77 10.86
C VAL A 15 4.85 -3.32 10.55
N ASP A 16 5.01 -2.40 11.49
CA ASP A 16 4.80 -0.95 11.32
C ASP A 16 5.90 -0.27 10.49
N GLN A 17 7.10 -0.86 10.41
CA GLN A 17 8.21 -0.34 9.60
C GLN A 17 8.20 -0.89 8.17
N CYS A 18 7.32 -1.83 7.87
CA CYS A 18 7.23 -2.50 6.58
C CYS A 18 6.94 -1.57 5.41
N THR A 19 7.70 -1.72 4.34
CA THR A 19 7.39 -1.31 2.97
C THR A 19 6.98 -2.57 2.21
N PRO A 20 5.67 -2.82 2.09
CA PRO A 20 5.17 -4.12 1.67
C PRO A 20 5.09 -4.25 0.14
N ALA A 21 5.39 -5.46 -0.36
CA ALA A 21 5.12 -5.85 -1.74
C ALA A 21 4.41 -7.19 -1.80
N ARG A 22 3.44 -7.33 -2.71
CA ARG A 22 2.80 -8.61 -3.00
C ARG A 22 3.71 -9.45 -3.87
N TRP A 23 3.85 -10.72 -3.52
CA TRP A 23 4.74 -11.62 -4.22
C TRP A 23 4.01 -12.90 -4.62
N ARG A 24 3.94 -13.14 -5.93
CA ARG A 24 3.26 -14.30 -6.54
C ARG A 24 4.21 -15.21 -7.30
N ASP A 25 5.47 -14.80 -7.48
CA ASP A 25 6.46 -15.62 -8.16
C ASP A 25 7.06 -16.63 -7.19
N PRO A 26 6.88 -17.94 -7.39
CA PRO A 26 7.44 -18.97 -6.51
C PRO A 26 8.97 -19.11 -6.65
N ALA A 27 9.59 -18.55 -7.70
CA ALA A 27 11.02 -18.70 -7.96
C ALA A 27 11.84 -17.86 -6.97
N PRO A 28 12.76 -18.44 -6.18
CA PRO A 28 13.61 -17.68 -5.25
C PRO A 28 14.46 -16.59 -5.93
N GLU A 29 14.87 -16.79 -7.18
CA GLU A 29 15.63 -15.84 -8.01
C GLU A 29 14.86 -14.54 -8.23
N SER A 30 13.53 -14.58 -8.21
CA SER A 30 12.70 -13.38 -8.36
C SER A 30 12.99 -12.32 -7.31
N LEU A 31 13.42 -12.71 -6.10
CA LEU A 31 13.76 -11.78 -5.01
C LEU A 31 14.96 -10.88 -5.33
N GLU A 32 15.78 -11.22 -6.34
CA GLU A 32 16.86 -10.36 -6.82
C GLU A 32 16.33 -9.04 -7.38
N LEU A 33 15.08 -9.01 -7.84
CA LEU A 33 14.40 -7.77 -8.24
C LEU A 33 14.31 -6.77 -7.09
N LEU A 34 14.21 -7.25 -5.85
CA LEU A 34 14.06 -6.43 -4.65
C LEU A 34 15.40 -5.93 -4.10
N ALA A 35 16.52 -6.40 -4.63
CA ALA A 35 17.85 -5.97 -4.21
C ALA A 35 18.00 -4.45 -4.35
N GLY A 36 18.34 -3.79 -3.23
CA GLY A 36 18.50 -2.34 -3.17
C GLY A 36 17.20 -1.55 -3.33
N THR A 37 16.03 -2.19 -3.30
CA THR A 37 14.75 -1.48 -3.19
C THR A 37 14.45 -1.18 -1.72
N PRO A 38 13.55 -0.22 -1.40
CA PRO A 38 13.11 -0.01 -0.03
C PRO A 38 12.11 -1.08 0.46
N VAL A 39 11.73 -2.06 -0.38
CA VAL A 39 10.84 -3.15 0.01
C VAL A 39 11.57 -4.06 1.00
N ASN A 40 10.98 -4.23 2.18
CA ASN A 40 11.53 -5.04 3.27
C ASN A 40 10.50 -6.04 3.83
N CYS A 41 9.27 -6.04 3.31
CA CYS A 41 8.22 -6.98 3.70
C CYS A 41 7.51 -7.56 2.49
N LEU A 42 7.23 -8.86 2.53
CA LEU A 42 6.55 -9.59 1.46
C LEU A 42 5.18 -10.08 1.93
N LEU A 43 4.17 -9.86 1.09
CA LEU A 43 2.87 -10.49 1.17
C LEU A 43 2.86 -11.60 0.13
N VAL A 44 3.25 -12.80 0.54
CA VAL A 44 3.39 -13.95 -0.35
C VAL A 44 2.02 -14.60 -0.53
N GLU A 45 1.61 -14.80 -1.77
CA GLU A 45 0.32 -15.40 -2.13
C GLU A 45 0.54 -16.80 -2.70
N ALA A 46 -0.44 -17.69 -2.56
CA ALA A 46 -0.41 -18.97 -3.27
C ALA A 46 -0.31 -18.72 -4.80
N PRO A 47 0.51 -19.48 -5.55
CA PRO A 47 1.26 -20.68 -5.13
C PRO A 47 2.69 -20.42 -4.64
N ALA A 48 3.07 -19.17 -4.35
CA ALA A 48 4.44 -18.78 -3.96
C ALA A 48 4.81 -19.13 -2.50
N TRP A 49 3.94 -19.80 -1.74
CA TRP A 49 4.28 -20.37 -0.42
C TRP A 49 5.26 -21.55 -0.56
N ARG A 50 6.52 -21.23 -0.84
CA ARG A 50 7.61 -22.17 -1.04
C ARG A 50 8.66 -21.93 0.04
N ALA A 51 9.02 -22.97 0.78
CA ALA A 51 10.03 -22.88 1.84
C ALA A 51 11.36 -22.28 1.34
N GLU A 52 11.78 -22.60 0.10
CA GLU A 52 12.99 -22.05 -0.52
C GLU A 52 12.91 -20.54 -0.77
N LEU A 53 11.77 -20.05 -1.27
CA LEU A 53 11.54 -18.61 -1.46
C LEU A 53 11.55 -17.88 -0.12
N ILE A 54 10.84 -18.43 0.86
CA ILE A 54 10.69 -17.84 2.20
C ILE A 54 12.05 -17.80 2.91
N ALA A 55 12.82 -18.90 2.86
CA ALA A 55 14.17 -18.94 3.42
C ALA A 55 15.11 -17.92 2.74
N LYS A 56 15.01 -17.74 1.42
CA LYS A 56 15.80 -16.71 0.71
C LYS A 56 15.36 -15.29 1.09
N ALA A 57 14.06 -15.04 1.29
CA ALA A 57 13.55 -13.76 1.78
C ALA A 57 14.04 -13.45 3.19
N HIS A 58 14.03 -14.44 4.09
CA HIS A 58 14.62 -14.33 5.43
C HIS A 58 16.12 -14.07 5.38
N GLY A 59 16.85 -14.77 4.50
CA GLY A 59 18.28 -14.50 4.27
C GLY A 59 18.57 -13.10 3.74
N ALA A 60 17.60 -12.45 3.10
CA ALA A 60 17.65 -11.06 2.67
C ALA A 60 17.14 -10.06 3.75
N GLY A 61 16.80 -10.54 4.95
CA GLY A 61 16.34 -9.72 6.07
C GLY A 61 14.89 -9.22 5.93
N MET A 62 14.08 -9.91 5.14
CA MET A 62 12.68 -9.51 4.88
C MET A 62 11.71 -10.16 5.88
N LEU A 63 10.70 -9.41 6.31
CA LEU A 63 9.53 -9.98 6.99
C LEU A 63 8.59 -10.59 5.95
N VAL A 64 8.15 -11.83 6.17
CA VAL A 64 7.30 -12.56 5.23
C VAL A 64 5.93 -12.82 5.87
N LEU A 65 4.88 -12.29 5.24
CA LEU A 65 3.50 -12.53 5.62
C LEU A 65 2.81 -13.40 4.56
N GLY A 66 2.10 -14.44 5.00
CA GLY A 66 1.20 -15.21 4.14
C GLY A 66 -0.06 -14.40 3.85
N ALA A 67 -0.27 -14.00 2.60
CA ALA A 67 -1.45 -13.28 2.17
C ALA A 67 -2.60 -14.24 1.84
N VAL A 68 -3.68 -14.17 2.62
CA VAL A 68 -4.82 -15.11 2.57
C VAL A 68 -6.15 -14.35 2.61
N ALA A 69 -7.23 -15.00 2.21
CA ALA A 69 -8.57 -14.47 2.46
C ALA A 69 -8.87 -14.47 3.97
N SER A 70 -9.53 -13.42 4.48
CA SER A 70 -9.73 -13.20 5.92
C SER A 70 -10.52 -14.30 6.65
N ARG A 71 -11.25 -15.13 5.93
CA ARG A 71 -12.06 -16.23 6.46
C ARG A 71 -11.49 -17.62 6.14
N ASP A 72 -10.29 -17.69 5.58
CA ASP A 72 -9.64 -18.93 5.19
C ASP A 72 -8.51 -19.31 6.17
N LEU A 73 -8.90 -19.98 7.27
CA LEU A 73 -7.97 -20.47 8.28
C LEU A 73 -7.08 -21.62 7.76
N GLU A 74 -7.56 -22.36 6.76
CA GLU A 74 -6.81 -23.47 6.20
C GLU A 74 -5.65 -22.95 5.35
N ALA A 75 -5.90 -21.94 4.51
CA ALA A 75 -4.85 -21.22 3.81
C ALA A 75 -3.84 -20.57 4.78
N ALA A 76 -4.31 -19.99 5.90
CA ALA A 76 -3.43 -19.41 6.91
C ALA A 76 -2.51 -20.47 7.55
N ARG A 77 -3.04 -21.67 7.84
CA ARG A 77 -2.26 -22.80 8.33
C ARG A 77 -1.21 -23.24 7.32
N GLN A 78 -1.60 -23.40 6.06
CA GLN A 78 -0.69 -23.79 4.97
C GLN A 78 0.43 -22.77 4.77
N ALA A 79 0.13 -21.47 4.85
CA ALA A 79 1.15 -20.43 4.76
C ALA A 79 2.15 -20.51 5.94
N LEU A 80 1.68 -20.71 7.17
CA LEU A 80 2.56 -20.91 8.33
C LEU A 80 3.42 -22.17 8.21
N GLU A 81 2.86 -23.26 7.70
CA GLU A 81 3.61 -24.50 7.44
C GLU A 81 4.70 -24.31 6.38
N ALA A 82 4.49 -23.40 5.42
CA ALA A 82 5.52 -23.00 4.46
C ALA A 82 6.64 -22.14 5.07
N GLY A 83 6.45 -21.60 6.29
CA GLY A 83 7.47 -20.90 7.07
C GLY A 83 7.33 -19.38 7.14
N VAL A 84 6.18 -18.80 6.79
CA VAL A 84 5.97 -17.34 6.91
C VAL A 84 5.94 -16.89 8.39
N ASP A 85 6.24 -15.61 8.64
CA ASP A 85 6.34 -15.03 9.98
C ASP A 85 4.97 -14.69 10.59
N GLY A 86 4.00 -14.38 9.72
CA GLY A 86 2.65 -14.00 10.11
C GLY A 86 1.67 -14.01 8.92
N ILE A 87 0.47 -13.47 9.13
CA ILE A 87 -0.62 -13.50 8.16
C ILE A 87 -1.04 -12.08 7.78
N ALA A 88 -1.21 -11.84 6.48
CA ALA A 88 -1.93 -10.70 5.94
C ALA A 88 -3.31 -11.18 5.46
N ALA A 89 -4.35 -10.90 6.24
CA ALA A 89 -5.71 -11.37 6.00
C ALA A 89 -6.52 -10.32 5.24
N GLU A 90 -6.89 -10.60 3.98
CA GLU A 90 -7.62 -9.69 3.11
C GLU A 90 -9.11 -10.04 3.04
N GLY A 91 -9.97 -9.05 3.30
CA GLY A 91 -11.43 -9.19 3.29
C GLY A 91 -12.09 -8.58 4.54
N PRO A 92 -13.41 -8.75 4.72
CA PRO A 92 -14.10 -8.34 5.95
C PRO A 92 -13.44 -8.95 7.18
N ARG A 93 -13.39 -8.22 8.29
CA ARG A 93 -12.77 -8.66 9.54
C ARG A 93 -13.31 -9.99 10.00
N SER A 94 -12.42 -10.75 10.62
CA SER A 94 -12.68 -12.11 11.05
C SER A 94 -12.19 -12.29 12.47
N ALA A 95 -13.11 -12.24 13.43
CA ALA A 95 -12.80 -12.53 14.83
C ALA A 95 -12.17 -13.92 15.01
N LYS A 96 -12.54 -14.89 14.15
CA LYS A 96 -11.95 -16.22 14.12
C LYS A 96 -10.48 -16.19 13.70
N MET A 97 -10.14 -15.46 12.63
CA MET A 97 -8.74 -15.27 12.19
C MET A 97 -7.92 -14.55 13.25
N ALA A 98 -8.47 -13.50 13.87
CA ALA A 98 -7.80 -12.76 14.93
C ALA A 98 -7.55 -13.63 16.18
N ALA A 99 -8.54 -14.42 16.61
CA ALA A 99 -8.38 -15.34 17.73
C ALA A 99 -7.32 -16.41 17.42
N TRP A 100 -7.39 -17.01 16.22
CA TRP A 100 -6.45 -18.02 15.77
C TRP A 100 -5.01 -17.49 15.71
N ALA A 101 -4.77 -16.31 15.12
CA ALA A 101 -3.43 -15.73 15.03
C ALA A 101 -2.84 -15.46 16.42
N ARG A 102 -3.67 -14.96 17.35
CA ARG A 102 -3.28 -14.74 18.75
C ARG A 102 -2.94 -16.04 19.47
N GLU A 103 -3.75 -17.09 19.31
CA GLU A 103 -3.50 -18.42 19.89
C GLU A 103 -2.18 -19.03 19.42
N HIS A 104 -1.79 -18.76 18.17
CA HIS A 104 -0.54 -19.24 17.58
C HIS A 104 0.64 -18.27 17.77
N GLY A 105 0.44 -17.14 18.46
CA GLY A 105 1.46 -16.12 18.69
C GLY A 105 2.00 -15.49 17.40
N ARG A 106 1.15 -15.35 16.37
CA ARG A 106 1.54 -14.84 15.05
C ARG A 106 1.06 -13.42 14.82
N THR A 107 1.88 -12.65 14.10
CA THR A 107 1.51 -11.32 13.60
C THR A 107 0.33 -11.45 12.63
N LEU A 108 -0.68 -10.60 12.80
CA LEU A 108 -1.81 -10.49 11.89
C LEU A 108 -1.93 -9.05 11.41
N VAL A 109 -1.95 -8.87 10.09
CA VAL A 109 -2.35 -7.63 9.43
C VAL A 109 -3.73 -7.85 8.81
N GLU A 110 -4.74 -7.15 9.30
CA GLU A 110 -6.08 -7.16 8.72
C GLU A 110 -6.14 -6.12 7.58
N ILE A 111 -6.31 -6.57 6.33
CA ILE A 111 -6.52 -5.73 5.15
C ILE A 111 -8.03 -5.72 4.83
N VAL A 112 -8.72 -4.66 5.23
CA VAL A 112 -10.18 -4.68 5.41
C VAL A 112 -10.91 -3.64 4.54
N PRO A 113 -12.26 -3.72 4.38
CA PRO A 113 -13.03 -2.59 3.88
C PRO A 113 -12.81 -1.34 4.72
N ARG A 114 -12.93 -0.14 4.13
CA ARG A 114 -12.76 1.14 4.85
C ARG A 114 -13.67 1.26 6.06
N ALA A 115 -14.90 0.72 5.96
CA ALA A 115 -15.90 0.75 7.03
C ALA A 115 -15.50 -0.05 8.28
N GLU A 116 -14.50 -0.94 8.17
CA GLU A 116 -14.08 -1.83 9.26
C GLU A 116 -12.68 -1.47 9.81
N LEU A 117 -12.11 -0.33 9.38
CA LEU A 117 -10.78 0.10 9.81
C LEU A 117 -10.74 0.38 11.32
N ARG A 118 -9.60 0.04 11.90
CA ARG A 118 -9.27 0.26 13.31
C ARG A 118 -8.10 1.22 13.42
N PHE A 119 -8.34 2.40 13.95
CA PHE A 119 -7.32 3.44 14.07
C PHE A 119 -6.33 3.22 15.25
N ASP A 120 -6.61 2.23 16.10
CA ASP A 120 -5.74 1.79 17.20
C ASP A 120 -4.78 0.66 16.81
N ALA A 121 -4.83 0.15 15.57
CA ALA A 121 -3.94 -0.90 15.08
C ALA A 121 -2.51 -0.40 14.81
N ASP A 122 -1.51 -1.31 14.78
CA ASP A 122 -0.12 -0.97 14.39
C ASP A 122 -0.05 -0.73 12.88
N VAL A 123 -0.87 -1.47 12.13
CA VAL A 123 -1.04 -1.35 10.69
C VAL A 123 -2.50 -1.17 10.37
N ILE A 124 -2.82 -0.05 9.71
CA ILE A 124 -4.15 0.29 9.22
C ILE A 124 -4.14 0.02 7.72
N ALA A 125 -4.74 -1.09 7.28
CA ALA A 125 -4.67 -1.53 5.89
C ALA A 125 -6.05 -1.69 5.25
N THR A 126 -6.21 -1.21 4.02
CA THR A 126 -7.43 -1.42 3.23
C THR A 126 -7.13 -1.78 1.78
N TYR A 127 -7.92 -2.69 1.21
CA TYR A 127 -7.89 -2.99 -0.22
C TYR A 127 -8.77 -2.05 -1.06
N GLU A 128 -9.60 -1.22 -0.41
CA GLU A 128 -10.49 -0.26 -1.09
C GLU A 128 -9.75 1.04 -1.39
N GLY A 129 -8.87 1.00 -2.39
CA GLY A 129 -8.17 2.17 -2.92
C GLY A 129 -8.52 2.44 -4.37
N LEU A 130 -8.39 3.69 -4.77
CA LEU A 130 -8.47 4.11 -6.17
C LEU A 130 -7.13 3.85 -6.85
N TRP A 131 -7.16 3.43 -8.11
CA TRP A 131 -5.96 3.36 -8.94
C TRP A 131 -5.51 4.79 -9.31
N ALA A 132 -4.56 5.32 -8.54
CA ALA A 132 -4.22 6.73 -8.59
C ALA A 132 -3.65 7.17 -9.94
N GLY A 133 -4.00 8.40 -10.32
CA GLY A 133 -3.44 9.10 -11.47
C GLY A 133 -4.49 9.77 -12.35
N VAL A 134 -4.02 10.44 -13.39
CA VAL A 134 -4.86 11.25 -14.29
C VAL A 134 -5.71 10.35 -15.19
N ARG A 135 -7.04 10.51 -15.15
CA ARG A 135 -7.94 9.97 -16.18
C ARG A 135 -7.98 10.93 -17.37
N ILE A 136 -7.56 10.42 -18.52
CA ILE A 136 -7.73 11.09 -19.80
C ILE A 136 -8.82 10.30 -20.53
N GLU A 137 -10.04 10.83 -20.58
CA GLU A 137 -11.09 10.23 -21.42
C GLU A 137 -10.67 10.33 -22.88
N LYS A 138 -10.65 9.18 -23.57
CA LYS A 138 -10.11 9.04 -24.93
C LYS A 138 -11.02 9.59 -26.03
N ASP A 139 -12.23 10.03 -25.70
CA ASP A 139 -13.14 10.69 -26.63
C ASP A 139 -13.61 12.03 -26.07
N GLN A 140 -13.23 13.13 -26.75
CA GLN A 140 -13.74 14.49 -26.59
C GLN A 140 -13.30 15.29 -25.35
N THR A 141 -12.01 15.45 -25.10
CA THR A 141 -11.54 16.58 -24.26
C THR A 141 -11.55 17.89 -25.06
N LYS A 142 -12.76 18.45 -25.27
CA LYS A 142 -12.89 19.90 -25.41
C LYS A 142 -12.69 20.47 -24.01
N ALA A 143 -11.67 21.30 -23.81
CA ALA A 143 -11.48 22.06 -22.58
C ALA A 143 -12.71 22.95 -22.34
N GLN A 144 -13.67 22.42 -21.59
CA GLN A 144 -14.81 23.13 -21.04
C GLN A 144 -14.51 23.37 -19.55
N PRO A 145 -15.11 24.39 -18.91
CA PRO A 145 -14.84 24.75 -17.51
C PRO A 145 -15.03 23.61 -16.49
N THR A 146 -15.71 22.53 -16.88
CA THR A 146 -15.95 21.31 -16.08
C THR A 146 -15.35 20.03 -16.67
N GLY A 147 -14.69 20.10 -17.83
CA GLY A 147 -14.15 18.95 -18.58
C GLY A 147 -12.64 18.74 -18.42
N GLY A 148 -12.08 19.14 -17.27
CA GLY A 148 -10.66 18.97 -16.98
C GLY A 148 -10.29 17.52 -16.66
N PRO A 149 -9.02 17.13 -16.85
CA PRO A 149 -8.53 15.80 -16.48
C PRO A 149 -8.81 15.53 -15.00
N TRP A 150 -9.61 14.50 -14.70
CA TRP A 150 -9.90 14.11 -13.32
C TRP A 150 -8.71 13.35 -12.73
N ILE A 151 -8.24 13.76 -11.56
CA ILE A 151 -7.17 13.08 -10.82
C ILE A 151 -7.83 12.09 -9.86
N GLU A 152 -7.59 10.80 -10.10
CA GLU A 152 -7.90 9.77 -9.12
C GLU A 152 -6.83 9.79 -8.03
N THR A 153 -7.25 9.98 -6.79
CA THR A 153 -6.33 10.12 -5.64
C THR A 153 -6.96 9.59 -4.37
N ASN A 154 -6.15 8.92 -3.54
CA ASN A 154 -6.56 8.47 -2.21
C ASN A 154 -6.26 9.50 -1.11
N THR A 155 -5.66 10.65 -1.46
CA THR A 155 -5.10 11.62 -0.50
C THR A 155 -6.12 12.10 0.53
N GLY A 156 -7.34 12.48 0.12
CA GLY A 156 -8.37 12.92 1.08
C GLY A 156 -8.73 11.86 2.12
N PHE A 157 -8.82 10.59 1.71
CA PHE A 157 -9.06 9.48 2.62
C PHE A 157 -7.82 9.22 3.51
N LEU A 158 -6.62 9.21 2.92
CA LEU A 158 -5.38 8.93 3.64
C LEU A 158 -5.04 10.02 4.66
N SER A 159 -5.29 11.30 4.36
CA SER A 159 -5.17 12.39 5.33
C SER A 159 -6.10 12.20 6.52
N PHE A 160 -7.34 11.79 6.30
CA PHE A 160 -8.26 11.45 7.39
C PHE A 160 -7.74 10.27 8.23
N VAL A 161 -7.35 9.17 7.59
CA VAL A 161 -6.83 7.99 8.30
C VAL A 161 -5.59 8.36 9.11
N ARG A 162 -4.66 9.14 8.55
CA ARG A 162 -3.46 9.62 9.24
C ARG A 162 -3.79 10.47 10.46
N ALA A 163 -4.76 11.37 10.35
CA ALA A 163 -5.17 12.21 11.48
C ALA A 163 -5.86 11.40 12.59
N ALA A 164 -6.59 10.34 12.23
CA ALA A 164 -7.28 9.47 13.19
C ALA A 164 -6.37 8.39 13.80
N ALA A 165 -5.30 8.01 13.10
CA ALA A 165 -4.39 6.95 13.52
C ALA A 165 -3.58 7.34 14.76
N ARG A 166 -3.25 6.34 15.59
CA ARG A 166 -2.27 6.55 16.66
C ARG A 166 -0.89 6.95 16.10
N PRO A 167 -0.09 7.72 16.86
CA PRO A 167 1.27 8.05 16.44
C PRO A 167 2.09 6.80 16.12
N GLY A 168 2.76 6.80 14.98
CA GLY A 168 3.62 5.71 14.52
C GLY A 168 2.92 4.55 13.82
N ALA A 169 1.58 4.52 13.73
CA ALA A 169 0.89 3.48 12.96
C ALA A 169 1.24 3.55 11.47
N ALA A 170 1.47 2.39 10.86
CA ALA A 170 1.64 2.29 9.42
C ALA A 170 0.28 2.29 8.72
N ILE A 171 0.18 2.97 7.59
CA ILE A 171 -1.03 2.98 6.76
C ILE A 171 -0.70 2.30 5.44
N TRP A 172 -1.43 1.24 5.11
CA TRP A 172 -1.23 0.49 3.87
C TRP A 172 -2.42 0.64 2.93
N MET A 173 -2.16 1.12 1.73
CA MET A 173 -3.09 1.01 0.61
C MET A 173 -2.83 -0.29 -0.11
N ALA A 174 -3.69 -1.28 0.07
CA ALA A 174 -3.50 -2.64 -0.43
C ALA A 174 -4.34 -2.96 -1.69
N HIS A 175 -4.88 -1.92 -2.34
CA HIS A 175 -5.62 -2.07 -3.59
C HIS A 175 -4.73 -2.69 -4.68
N ARG A 176 -5.33 -3.62 -5.44
CA ARG A 176 -4.63 -4.37 -6.48
C ARG A 176 -4.29 -3.47 -7.67
N ALA A 177 -3.20 -3.79 -8.35
CA ALA A 177 -2.97 -3.24 -9.68
C ALA A 177 -4.09 -3.72 -10.64
N PRO A 178 -4.50 -2.89 -11.62
CA PRO A 178 -5.41 -3.32 -12.68
C PRO A 178 -4.88 -4.57 -13.40
N GLN A 179 -5.78 -5.38 -13.95
CA GLN A 179 -5.38 -6.56 -14.72
C GLN A 179 -4.88 -6.17 -16.11
N GLU A 180 -5.37 -5.05 -16.66
CA GLU A 180 -4.91 -4.52 -17.93
C GLU A 180 -3.50 -3.94 -17.80
N PRO A 181 -2.62 -4.14 -18.81
CA PRO A 181 -1.26 -3.61 -18.80
C PRO A 181 -1.22 -2.11 -18.55
N GLN A 182 -0.48 -1.70 -17.53
CA GLN A 182 -0.32 -0.30 -17.16
C GLN A 182 1.06 0.23 -17.61
N PRO A 183 1.18 1.50 -18.02
CA PRO A 183 2.48 2.12 -18.18
C PRO A 183 3.13 2.36 -16.81
N VAL A 184 4.46 2.29 -16.74
CA VAL A 184 5.25 2.49 -15.50
C VAL A 184 4.87 3.75 -14.71
N SER A 185 4.47 4.82 -15.40
CA SER A 185 4.05 6.07 -14.77
C SER A 185 2.84 5.91 -13.84
N ARG A 186 1.93 4.96 -14.11
CA ARG A 186 0.78 4.68 -13.24
C ARG A 186 1.19 4.04 -11.93
N TYR A 187 2.17 3.14 -11.96
CA TYR A 187 2.76 2.56 -10.76
C TYR A 187 3.47 3.60 -9.91
N VAL A 188 4.25 4.48 -10.54
CA VAL A 188 4.89 5.60 -9.84
C VAL A 188 3.84 6.52 -9.20
N GLN A 189 2.73 6.80 -9.91
CA GLN A 189 1.61 7.58 -9.37
C GLN A 189 0.95 6.89 -8.18
N ALA A 190 0.70 5.57 -8.22
CA ALA A 190 0.13 4.83 -7.11
C ALA A 190 1.03 4.86 -5.85
N VAL A 191 2.34 4.67 -6.02
CA VAL A 191 3.31 4.80 -4.91
C VAL A 191 3.30 6.23 -4.37
N ALA A 192 3.40 7.23 -5.24
CA ALA A 192 3.48 8.64 -4.84
C ALA A 192 2.19 9.14 -4.17
N ASP A 193 1.02 8.71 -4.64
CA ASP A 193 -0.29 9.06 -4.08
C ASP A 193 -0.40 8.61 -2.61
N ALA A 194 0.00 7.37 -2.33
CA ALA A 194 0.03 6.87 -0.95
C ALA A 194 1.11 7.58 -0.12
N ALA A 195 2.33 7.69 -0.66
CA ALA A 195 3.48 8.25 0.03
C ALA A 195 3.28 9.73 0.40
N SER A 196 2.58 10.51 -0.42
CA SER A 196 2.28 11.92 -0.14
C SER A 196 1.50 12.14 1.17
N CYS A 197 0.79 11.11 1.64
CA CYS A 197 0.07 11.12 2.91
C CYS A 197 0.76 10.27 3.99
N GLY A 198 2.05 9.94 3.83
CA GLY A 198 2.80 9.08 4.76
C GLY A 198 2.33 7.63 4.78
N ALA A 199 1.47 7.22 3.84
CA ALA A 199 1.03 5.85 3.67
C ALA A 199 1.93 5.09 2.69
N LYS A 200 1.80 3.77 2.64
CA LYS A 200 2.55 2.91 1.73
C LYS A 200 1.56 2.16 0.85
N TRP A 201 1.74 2.25 -0.46
CA TRP A 201 1.03 1.34 -1.36
C TRP A 201 1.68 -0.05 -1.27
N VAL A 202 0.87 -1.09 -1.07
CA VAL A 202 1.33 -2.47 -1.14
C VAL A 202 1.61 -2.77 -2.60
N LEU A 203 2.89 -2.76 -2.96
CA LEU A 203 3.35 -2.87 -4.33
C LEU A 203 2.77 -4.13 -4.99
N ASP A 204 2.08 -3.96 -6.12
CA ASP A 204 1.48 -5.05 -6.90
C ASP A 204 1.64 -4.73 -8.39
N PHE A 205 1.53 -5.73 -9.26
CA PHE A 205 1.71 -5.54 -10.70
C PHE A 205 0.68 -6.28 -11.53
N ASP A 206 0.38 -5.69 -12.69
CA ASP A 206 -0.37 -6.36 -13.74
C ASP A 206 0.40 -7.59 -14.27
N PRO A 207 -0.30 -8.60 -14.81
CA PRO A 207 0.32 -9.84 -15.28
C PRO A 207 1.38 -9.63 -16.38
N GLU A 208 1.21 -8.63 -17.23
CA GLU A 208 2.14 -8.35 -18.33
C GLU A 208 3.43 -7.71 -17.81
N PHE A 209 3.34 -6.81 -16.83
CA PHE A 209 4.53 -6.27 -16.15
C PHE A 209 5.33 -7.39 -15.49
N TRP A 210 4.67 -8.28 -14.74
CA TRP A 210 5.30 -9.47 -14.15
C TRP A 210 6.00 -10.34 -15.21
N ARG A 211 5.33 -10.60 -16.33
CA ARG A 211 5.88 -11.39 -17.43
C ARG A 211 7.17 -10.76 -17.97
N ARG A 212 7.18 -9.45 -18.23
CA ARG A 212 8.36 -8.73 -18.74
C ARG A 212 9.53 -8.74 -17.76
N LEU A 213 9.26 -8.58 -16.46
CA LEU A 213 10.30 -8.65 -15.43
C LEU A 213 10.95 -10.03 -15.41
N ARG A 214 10.14 -11.10 -15.37
CA ARG A 214 10.64 -12.48 -15.34
C ARG A 214 11.39 -12.87 -16.60
N ALA A 215 10.92 -12.42 -17.76
CA ALA A 215 11.61 -12.66 -19.02
C ALA A 215 12.90 -11.84 -19.17
N GLY A 216 13.20 -10.93 -18.24
CA GLY A 216 14.34 -10.04 -18.36
C GLY A 216 14.26 -9.19 -19.63
N GLU A 217 13.06 -8.72 -20.00
CA GLU A 217 12.92 -7.86 -21.15
C GLU A 217 13.51 -6.47 -20.86
N ASP A 218 14.14 -5.88 -21.88
CA ASP A 218 14.72 -4.54 -21.80
C ASP A 218 13.73 -3.49 -21.29
N LYS A 219 12.49 -3.54 -21.80
CA LYS A 219 11.43 -2.64 -21.34
C LYS A 219 11.07 -2.89 -19.88
N GLY A 220 10.90 -4.15 -19.48
CA GLY A 220 10.61 -4.53 -18.09
C GLY A 220 11.68 -4.05 -17.12
N ARG A 221 12.96 -4.25 -17.46
CA ARG A 221 14.09 -3.76 -16.65
C ARG A 221 14.12 -2.24 -16.52
N ARG A 222 13.90 -1.51 -17.62
CA ARG A 222 13.85 -0.04 -17.59
C ARG A 222 12.68 0.49 -16.77
N ASP A 223 11.50 -0.10 -16.96
CA ASP A 223 10.30 0.28 -16.21
C ASP A 223 10.47 -0.04 -14.71
N TRP A 224 11.08 -1.18 -14.37
CA TRP A 224 11.43 -1.51 -12.98
C TRP A 224 12.40 -0.50 -12.37
N ALA A 225 13.49 -0.20 -13.06
CA ALA A 225 14.51 0.75 -12.58
C ALA A 225 13.89 2.12 -12.27
N ARG A 226 13.00 2.62 -13.14
CA ARG A 226 12.27 3.88 -12.93
C ARG A 226 11.36 3.84 -11.70
N LEU A 227 10.66 2.73 -11.48
CA LEU A 227 9.80 2.58 -10.31
C LEU A 227 10.64 2.50 -9.02
N VAL A 228 11.73 1.74 -9.03
CA VAL A 228 12.67 1.63 -7.91
C VAL A 228 13.29 2.98 -7.57
N GLU A 229 13.68 3.77 -8.56
CA GLU A 229 14.17 5.14 -8.36
C GLU A 229 13.14 6.01 -7.62
N ALA A 230 11.88 5.98 -8.06
CA ALA A 230 10.80 6.72 -7.38
C ALA A 230 10.57 6.22 -5.95
N MET A 231 10.57 4.89 -5.72
CA MET A 231 10.44 4.32 -4.39
C MET A 231 11.60 4.74 -3.46
N ARG A 232 12.85 4.72 -3.96
CA ARG A 232 14.03 5.17 -3.21
C ARG A 232 13.95 6.65 -2.89
N PHE A 233 13.54 7.47 -3.84
CA PHE A 233 13.35 8.90 -3.63
C PHE A 233 12.35 9.13 -2.49
N LEU A 234 11.17 8.50 -2.54
CA LEU A 234 10.14 8.67 -1.51
C LEU A 234 10.60 8.14 -0.14
N ALA A 235 11.25 6.98 -0.10
CA ALA A 235 11.81 6.43 1.14
C ALA A 235 12.90 7.33 1.75
N GLY A 236 13.72 7.97 0.93
CA GLY A 236 14.74 8.93 1.37
C GLY A 236 14.17 10.26 1.86
N HIS A 237 12.89 10.54 1.61
CA HIS A 237 12.18 11.76 2.03
C HIS A 237 11.02 11.46 2.99
N ASP A 238 11.02 10.29 3.64
CA ASP A 238 9.95 9.83 4.53
C ASP A 238 9.62 10.83 5.65
N GLU A 239 10.63 11.53 6.19
CA GLU A 239 10.44 12.58 7.19
C GLU A 239 9.55 13.73 6.67
N ALA A 240 9.80 14.20 5.45
CA ALA A 240 9.01 15.27 4.83
C ALA A 240 7.59 14.80 4.48
N LEU A 241 7.44 13.53 4.11
CA LEU A 241 6.14 12.91 3.80
C LEU A 241 5.26 12.67 5.03
N ARG A 242 5.88 12.63 6.22
CA ARG A 242 5.22 12.45 7.52
C ARG A 242 4.97 13.76 8.26
N TRP A 243 5.25 14.91 7.64
CA TRP A 243 4.92 16.19 8.27
C TRP A 243 3.42 16.23 8.61
N PRO A 244 3.08 16.68 9.84
CA PRO A 244 1.68 16.77 10.25
C PRO A 244 0.89 17.62 9.26
N ASP A 245 -0.32 17.19 8.92
CA ASP A 245 -1.26 18.02 8.17
C ASP A 245 -1.60 19.25 9.00
N ALA A 246 -1.00 20.39 8.68
CA ALA A 246 -1.35 21.69 9.22
C ALA A 246 -2.40 22.34 8.29
N GLY A 247 -3.57 21.73 8.18
CA GLY A 247 -4.66 22.21 7.33
C GLY A 247 -5.90 22.54 8.16
N GLY A 248 -6.18 23.84 8.36
CA GLY A 248 -7.49 24.32 8.81
C GLY A 248 -8.28 24.85 7.62
N LEU A 249 -9.51 24.35 7.40
CA LEU A 249 -10.42 25.00 6.45
C LEU A 249 -11.11 26.15 7.17
N VAL A 250 -10.77 27.39 6.81
CA VAL A 250 -11.51 28.58 7.23
C VAL A 250 -12.41 29.01 6.09
N LEU A 251 -13.73 28.91 6.29
CA LEU A 251 -14.73 29.45 5.37
C LEU A 251 -15.21 30.79 5.93
N VAL A 252 -14.82 31.90 5.29
CA VAL A 252 -15.36 33.24 5.62
C VAL A 252 -16.45 33.57 4.61
N LEU A 253 -17.69 33.65 5.10
CA LEU A 253 -18.84 34.11 4.32
C LEU A 253 -19.28 35.45 4.90
N ASP A 254 -19.28 36.49 4.06
CA ASP A 254 -19.78 37.81 4.42
C ASP A 254 -20.82 38.27 3.39
N GLU A 255 -21.79 39.05 3.85
CA GLU A 255 -22.88 39.57 3.03
C GLU A 255 -22.36 40.51 1.93
N ARG A 256 -21.29 41.28 2.21
CA ARG A 256 -20.69 42.23 1.25
C ARG A 256 -19.75 41.55 0.27
N SER A 257 -19.19 40.38 0.63
CA SER A 257 -18.32 39.58 -0.25
C SER A 257 -19.09 38.60 -1.16
N GLY A 258 -20.43 38.64 -1.17
CA GLY A 258 -21.28 37.85 -2.07
C GLY A 258 -21.76 36.50 -1.51
N GLY A 259 -21.61 36.25 -0.20
CA GLY A 259 -22.00 34.97 0.44
C GLY A 259 -23.50 34.68 0.41
N LEU A 260 -24.35 35.70 0.30
CA LEU A 260 -25.83 35.56 0.23
C LEU A 260 -26.33 35.02 -1.12
N VAL A 261 -25.51 35.06 -2.17
CA VAL A 261 -25.90 34.74 -3.55
C VAL A 261 -25.10 33.58 -4.15
N SER A 262 -24.08 33.09 -3.45
CA SER A 262 -23.31 31.96 -3.95
C SER A 262 -24.05 30.66 -3.66
N GLY A 263 -24.56 30.02 -4.71
CA GLY A 263 -24.73 28.55 -4.77
C GLY A 263 -23.36 27.86 -4.73
N GLY A 264 -22.58 28.15 -3.68
CA GLY A 264 -21.13 28.17 -3.69
C GLY A 264 -20.48 26.87 -3.23
N ILE A 265 -19.16 26.93 -2.96
CA ILE A 265 -18.37 25.81 -2.41
C ILE A 265 -19.04 25.18 -1.18
N ALA A 266 -19.72 25.96 -0.33
CA ALA A 266 -20.45 25.45 0.83
C ALA A 266 -21.63 24.54 0.44
N ASP A 267 -22.42 24.95 -0.55
CA ASP A 267 -23.52 24.14 -1.10
C ASP A 267 -22.98 22.93 -1.85
N MET A 268 -21.86 23.06 -2.57
CA MET A 268 -21.17 21.92 -3.19
C MET A 268 -20.60 20.93 -2.16
N ILE A 269 -20.08 21.40 -1.03
CA ILE A 269 -19.63 20.54 0.08
C ILE A 269 -20.84 19.85 0.71
N GLY A 270 -21.95 20.56 0.92
CA GLY A 270 -23.19 20.01 1.47
C GLY A 270 -23.94 19.06 0.52
N ALA A 271 -23.83 19.28 -0.79
CA ALA A 271 -24.46 18.46 -1.85
C ALA A 271 -23.60 17.28 -2.30
N LYS A 272 -22.29 17.28 -2.01
CA LYS A 272 -21.50 16.06 -2.11
C LYS A 272 -22.12 15.06 -1.16
N HIS A 273 -22.54 13.91 -1.70
CA HIS A 273 -22.93 12.76 -0.90
C HIS A 273 -21.77 12.45 0.06
N ILE A 274 -21.84 12.97 1.28
CA ILE A 274 -21.08 12.46 2.41
C ILE A 274 -21.79 11.14 2.69
N PRO A 275 -21.18 9.97 2.42
CA PRO A 275 -21.78 8.71 2.79
C PRO A 275 -21.71 8.62 4.31
N LEU A 276 -22.67 9.24 4.98
CA LEU A 276 -22.99 8.99 6.38
C LEU A 276 -23.82 7.71 6.40
N ARG A 277 -23.16 6.61 6.75
CA ARG A 277 -23.80 5.50 7.47
C ARG A 277 -22.87 5.05 8.58
#